data_AF-A0A937XFA4-F1
#
_entry.id   AF-A0A937XFA4-F1
#
_cell.length_a   1.000
_cell.length_b   1.000
_cell.length_c   1.000
_cell.angle_alpha   90.00
_cell.angle_beta   90.00
_cell.angle_gamma   90.00
#
_symmetry.space_group_name_H-M   'P 1'
#
loop_
_entity.id
_entity.type
_entity.pdbx_description
1 polymer ?
#
loop_
_entity_poly.entity_id
_entity_poly.type
_entity_poly.pdbx_seq_one_letter_code
_entity_poly.pdbx_strand_id
1 'polypeptide(L)'
;MNTGLRLNLADGQQWRIRPVDEQAAAIVAELGTVMGLSPATGSGRPGDGVRELCVAVCGESERLDLEASGAVVCRLAAPTNQWTKIDQMRRVASQIARETMARGGLLFHGALAEHRGSGFIMAGPQDVGKSTASRRLPSPWRSLCDDMTLVVPDGRGGFWAHPWPTWSRFLYNGPGGSWVVEDAKPLRAIFFLDQAPFDRLEPIYGTHATALTLQSAEELTRELLLQLTDVESAQVLCGKALGAAKGLATAVPVYSLKVSLDGRFWEKIEDVLPVGELPRSGEDSRCRAPMSVESFMADDTLRVVCTGTSMSPTLEEPDLLEVEPCGTAALRPGDVVCFKSPGTGKTIVHRVVSVGPRSGVFGHATDGRPRGGIRTRGDNNPVDDDEVLQPGDIIGRVRTAQRGAYRWRVRGGRLGLAVLPWTRLRRRIRNSTGLIPHTLYHFLAGLGPFDRMLPASLRPRLVRFRTRHRASLKLLIGRRTIGHYDFRRKEWHIRRPFRLLVDVQALPEQKP
;
A
#
# COMPACT_ATOMS: atom_id res chain seq x y z
N MET A 1 -29.73 31.71 -0.72
CA MET A 1 -29.86 31.01 0.58
C MET A 1 -28.86 29.87 0.59
N ASN A 2 -27.90 29.87 1.52
CA ASN A 2 -26.89 28.80 1.66
C ASN A 2 -27.54 27.52 2.20
N THR A 3 -28.16 26.74 1.33
CA THR A 3 -28.67 25.40 1.68
C THR A 3 -27.50 24.47 1.90
N GLY A 4 -27.32 24.02 3.14
CA GLY A 4 -26.35 22.96 3.46
C GLY A 4 -26.75 21.63 2.82
N LEU A 5 -25.85 20.64 2.89
CA LEU A 5 -26.08 19.28 2.44
C LEU A 5 -26.26 18.35 3.62
N ARG A 6 -26.98 17.24 3.41
CA ARG A 6 -27.10 16.14 4.36
C ARG A 6 -26.36 14.91 3.84
N LEU A 7 -25.63 14.25 4.73
CA LEU A 7 -25.02 12.94 4.51
C LEU A 7 -25.36 12.02 5.68
N ASN A 8 -25.86 10.83 5.38
CA ASN A 8 -26.13 9.76 6.34
C ASN A 8 -25.12 8.63 6.15
N LEU A 9 -24.42 8.28 7.23
CA LEU A 9 -23.52 7.14 7.25
C LEU A 9 -24.22 5.90 7.85
N ALA A 10 -23.78 4.72 7.44
CA ALA A 10 -24.35 3.45 7.87
C ALA A 10 -24.04 3.11 9.35
N ASP A 11 -23.10 3.83 9.98
CA ASP A 11 -22.87 3.80 11.43
C ASP A 11 -23.95 4.57 12.23
N GLY A 12 -24.95 5.12 11.54
CA GLY A 12 -26.02 5.94 12.12
C GLY A 12 -25.65 7.42 12.26
N GLN A 13 -24.41 7.81 11.95
CA GLN A 13 -23.99 9.20 12.05
C GLN A 13 -24.59 10.03 10.91
N GLN A 14 -25.29 11.11 11.27
CA GLN A 14 -25.77 12.10 10.33
C GLN A 14 -24.85 13.32 10.32
N TRP A 15 -24.59 13.85 9.13
CA TRP A 15 -23.78 15.04 8.87
C TRP A 15 -24.60 16.10 8.15
N ARG A 16 -24.42 17.35 8.60
CA ARG A 16 -24.85 18.55 7.89
C ARG A 16 -23.62 19.32 7.43
N ILE A 17 -23.43 19.47 6.13
CA ILE A 17 -22.30 20.21 5.53
C ILE A 17 -22.80 21.60 5.15
N ARG A 18 -22.31 22.64 5.81
CA ARG A 18 -22.80 24.01 5.65
C ARG A 18 -21.69 24.94 5.12
N PRO A 19 -21.91 25.66 4.02
CA PRO A 19 -20.99 26.72 3.61
C PRO A 19 -21.18 27.95 4.49
N VAL A 20 -20.08 28.57 4.88
CA VAL A 20 -20.05 29.77 5.70
C VAL A 20 -20.07 31.04 4.84
N ASP A 21 -19.42 31.01 3.68
CA ASP A 21 -19.32 32.12 2.73
C ASP A 21 -19.77 31.69 1.30
N GLU A 22 -19.79 32.64 0.37
CA GLU A 22 -20.24 32.41 -1.02
C GLU A 22 -19.30 31.50 -1.82
N GLN A 23 -17.98 31.63 -1.62
CA GLN A 23 -17.01 30.77 -2.31
C GLN A 23 -17.09 29.33 -1.81
N ALA A 24 -17.24 29.14 -0.49
CA ALA A 24 -17.54 27.86 0.12
C ALA A 24 -18.86 27.29 -0.40
N ALA A 25 -19.88 28.12 -0.64
CA ALA A 25 -21.17 27.67 -1.17
C ALA A 25 -21.03 27.01 -2.55
N ALA A 26 -20.21 27.58 -3.43
CA ALA A 26 -19.93 27.01 -4.75
C ALA A 26 -19.20 25.66 -4.66
N ILE A 27 -18.28 25.50 -3.70
CA ILE A 27 -17.55 24.23 -3.46
C ILE A 27 -18.49 23.18 -2.89
N VAL A 28 -19.29 23.54 -1.88
CA VAL A 28 -20.23 22.63 -1.23
C VAL A 28 -21.32 22.19 -2.21
N ALA A 29 -21.87 23.09 -3.03
CA ALA A 29 -22.86 22.73 -4.04
C ALA A 29 -22.33 21.71 -5.06
N GLU A 30 -21.10 21.90 -5.56
CA GLU A 30 -20.47 20.94 -6.47
C GLU A 30 -20.17 19.62 -5.78
N LEU A 31 -19.67 19.65 -4.54
CA LEU A 31 -19.46 18.46 -3.72
C LEU A 31 -20.77 17.66 -3.58
N GLY A 32 -21.89 18.33 -3.36
CA GLY A 32 -23.21 17.69 -3.28
C GLY A 32 -23.60 16.97 -4.56
N THR A 33 -23.27 17.53 -5.72
CA THR A 33 -23.49 16.88 -7.01
C THR A 33 -22.57 15.67 -7.18
N VAL A 34 -21.30 15.80 -6.83
CA VAL A 34 -20.30 14.73 -6.93
C VAL A 34 -20.62 13.57 -5.98
N MET A 35 -21.09 13.84 -4.77
CA MET A 35 -21.42 12.84 -3.76
C MET A 35 -22.89 12.42 -3.76
N GLY A 36 -23.71 12.91 -4.70
CA GLY A 36 -25.13 12.56 -4.77
C GLY A 36 -25.93 12.92 -3.51
N LEU A 37 -25.56 14.01 -2.83
CA LEU A 37 -26.14 14.40 -1.55
C LEU A 37 -27.40 15.23 -1.72
N SER A 38 -28.34 15.06 -0.79
CA SER A 38 -29.57 15.84 -0.74
C SER A 38 -29.37 17.17 0.01
N PRO A 39 -30.10 18.24 -0.37
CA PRO A 39 -30.15 19.47 0.42
C PRO A 39 -30.65 19.19 1.85
N ALA A 40 -30.03 19.82 2.83
CA ALA A 40 -30.51 19.80 4.20
C ALA A 40 -31.74 20.73 4.33
N THR A 41 -32.91 20.15 4.57
CA THR A 41 -34.14 20.91 4.86
C THR A 41 -34.14 21.36 6.32
N GLY A 42 -34.17 22.66 6.56
CA GLY A 42 -34.33 23.27 7.89
C GLY A 42 -33.12 24.11 8.35
N SER A 43 -33.38 25.36 8.75
CA SER A 43 -32.40 26.32 9.28
C SER A 43 -32.15 26.19 10.80
N GLY A 44 -32.79 25.22 11.48
CA GLY A 44 -32.67 25.02 12.92
C GLY A 44 -31.31 24.48 13.35
N ARG A 45 -30.92 24.74 14.60
CA ARG A 45 -29.74 24.12 15.26
C ARG A 45 -29.77 22.60 15.06
N PRO A 46 -28.61 21.93 14.88
CA PRO A 46 -28.58 20.48 14.81
C PRO A 46 -29.28 19.90 16.03
N GLY A 47 -30.23 18.99 15.82
CA GLY A 47 -30.81 18.20 16.90
C GLY A 47 -29.77 17.26 17.48
N ASP A 48 -30.06 16.67 18.65
CA ASP A 48 -29.20 15.66 19.27
C ASP A 48 -28.84 14.57 18.26
N GLY A 49 -27.53 14.37 18.03
CA GLY A 49 -26.98 13.32 17.15
C GLY A 49 -26.55 13.76 15.74
N VAL A 50 -26.87 14.99 15.28
CA VAL A 50 -26.41 15.49 13.98
C VAL A 50 -25.09 16.25 14.12
N ARG A 51 -24.04 15.82 13.39
CA ARG A 51 -22.75 16.52 13.32
C ARG A 51 -22.83 17.64 12.29
N GLU A 52 -22.27 18.80 12.62
CA GLU A 52 -22.16 19.92 11.68
C GLU A 52 -20.72 20.07 11.19
N LEU A 53 -20.55 20.15 9.87
CA LEU A 53 -19.31 20.48 9.17
C LEU A 53 -19.46 21.83 8.48
N CYS A 54 -18.85 22.86 9.05
CA CYS A 54 -18.81 24.21 8.48
C CYS A 54 -17.63 24.31 7.50
N VAL A 55 -17.89 24.71 6.26
CA VAL A 55 -16.86 24.92 5.22
C VAL A 55 -16.69 26.42 5.01
N ALA A 56 -15.47 26.90 5.17
CA ALA A 56 -15.13 28.32 5.00
C ALA A 56 -13.92 28.46 4.07
N VAL A 57 -13.98 29.41 3.15
CA VAL A 57 -12.87 29.82 2.30
C VAL A 57 -12.27 31.08 2.90
N CYS A 58 -11.11 30.97 3.56
CA CYS A 58 -10.51 32.07 4.29
C CYS A 58 -9.89 33.12 3.35
N GLY A 59 -10.33 34.38 3.50
CA GLY A 59 -9.44 35.54 3.42
C GLY A 59 -8.87 35.87 4.81
N GLU A 60 -7.84 36.71 4.92
CA GLU A 60 -7.13 37.02 6.18
C GLU A 60 -8.02 37.59 7.31
N SER A 61 -9.27 37.96 7.05
CA SER A 61 -10.22 38.44 8.05
C SER A 61 -11.40 37.48 8.17
N GLU A 62 -11.38 36.68 9.24
CA GLU A 62 -12.52 36.30 10.10
C GLU A 62 -12.18 34.96 10.77
N ARG A 63 -11.56 35.06 11.95
CA ARG A 63 -11.64 33.98 12.94
C ARG A 63 -13.08 33.91 13.41
N LEU A 64 -13.91 33.16 12.68
CA LEU A 64 -15.24 32.82 13.14
C LEU A 64 -15.12 31.97 14.42
N ASP A 65 -15.80 32.38 15.49
CA ASP A 65 -15.97 31.67 16.76
C ASP A 65 -16.86 30.40 16.61
N LEU A 66 -16.63 29.61 15.56
CA LEU A 66 -17.34 28.35 15.27
C LEU A 66 -16.82 27.19 16.10
N GLU A 67 -15.65 27.32 16.73
CA GLU A 67 -15.07 26.28 17.59
C GLU A 67 -15.84 26.14 18.92
N ALA A 68 -16.53 27.21 19.37
CA ALA A 68 -17.34 27.21 20.59
C ALA A 68 -18.66 26.43 20.47
N SER A 69 -19.12 26.09 19.25
CA SER A 69 -20.40 25.40 19.02
C SER A 69 -20.27 23.87 18.91
N GLY A 70 -19.06 23.31 18.99
CA GLY A 70 -18.80 21.89 18.76
C GLY A 70 -18.90 21.46 17.29
N ALA A 71 -19.04 22.42 16.37
CA ALA A 71 -19.01 22.18 14.93
C ALA A 71 -17.59 21.92 14.43
N VAL A 72 -17.46 21.03 13.46
CA VAL A 72 -16.19 20.78 12.77
C VAL A 72 -16.01 21.85 11.70
N VAL A 73 -14.86 22.52 11.67
CA VAL A 73 -14.58 23.58 10.68
C VAL A 73 -13.54 23.10 9.67
N CYS A 74 -13.89 23.12 8.38
CA CYS A 74 -12.98 22.89 7.26
C CYS A 74 -12.61 24.21 6.62
N ARG A 75 -11.36 24.65 6.83
CA ARG A 75 -10.81 25.89 6.27
C ARG A 75 -10.09 25.61 4.95
N LEU A 76 -10.51 26.32 3.91
CA LEU A 76 -10.02 26.20 2.54
C LEU A 76 -9.36 27.53 2.12
N ALA A 77 -8.36 27.45 1.25
CA ALA A 77 -7.86 28.63 0.53
C ALA A 77 -8.81 28.97 -0.63
N ALA A 78 -8.78 30.18 -1.18
CA ALA A 78 -9.57 30.53 -2.35
C ALA A 78 -9.16 29.67 -3.57
N PRO A 79 -10.12 29.08 -4.33
CA PRO A 79 -9.79 28.31 -5.53
C PRO A 79 -9.21 29.24 -6.60
N THR A 80 -8.04 28.88 -7.14
CA THR A 80 -7.39 29.61 -8.23
C THR A 80 -7.66 28.99 -9.60
N ASN A 81 -8.06 27.72 -9.63
CA ASN A 81 -8.38 26.96 -10.84
C ASN A 81 -9.24 25.72 -10.52
N GLN A 82 -9.65 24.99 -11.55
CA GLN A 82 -10.45 23.77 -11.39
C GLN A 82 -9.78 22.70 -10.52
N TRP A 83 -8.45 22.54 -10.60
CA TRP A 83 -7.72 21.57 -9.76
C TRP A 83 -7.81 21.91 -8.28
N THR A 84 -7.63 23.18 -7.92
CA THR A 84 -7.77 23.62 -6.53
C THR A 84 -9.19 23.40 -6.01
N LYS A 85 -10.21 23.55 -6.86
CA LYS A 85 -11.60 23.26 -6.49
C LYS A 85 -11.83 21.77 -6.23
N ILE A 86 -11.26 20.89 -7.05
CA ILE A 86 -11.31 19.43 -6.85
C ILE A 86 -10.61 19.03 -5.55
N ASP A 87 -9.41 19.58 -5.29
CA ASP A 87 -8.70 19.31 -4.04
C ASP A 87 -9.47 19.82 -2.82
N GLN A 88 -10.10 20.99 -2.91
CA GLN A 88 -10.97 21.51 -1.86
C GLN A 88 -12.16 20.59 -1.58
N MET A 89 -12.85 20.10 -2.61
CA MET A 89 -13.91 19.10 -2.45
C MET A 89 -13.39 17.82 -1.78
N ARG A 90 -12.24 17.32 -2.22
CA ARG A 90 -11.54 16.17 -1.61
C ARG A 90 -11.26 16.42 -0.13
N ARG A 91 -10.76 17.61 0.23
CA ARG A 91 -10.47 18.00 1.63
C ARG A 91 -11.73 18.05 2.50
N VAL A 92 -12.84 18.59 2.00
CA VAL A 92 -14.13 18.58 2.72
C VAL A 92 -14.59 17.14 2.96
N ALA A 93 -14.48 16.26 1.96
CA ALA A 93 -14.83 14.86 2.10
C ALA A 93 -13.90 14.12 3.09
N SER A 94 -12.59 14.32 2.99
CA SER A 94 -11.58 13.77 3.90
C SER A 94 -11.81 14.19 5.36
N GLN A 95 -12.36 15.39 5.58
CA GLN A 95 -12.70 15.86 6.92
C GLN A 95 -13.76 14.97 7.59
N ILE A 96 -14.76 14.50 6.85
CA ILE A 96 -15.77 13.56 7.36
C ILE A 96 -15.11 12.22 7.71
N ALA A 97 -14.24 11.73 6.83
CA ALA A 97 -13.52 10.47 7.03
C ALA A 97 -12.52 10.52 8.21
N ARG A 98 -11.93 11.69 8.50
CA ARG A 98 -11.12 11.89 9.70
C ARG A 98 -11.94 11.68 10.96
N GLU A 99 -13.14 12.26 11.00
CA GLU A 99 -14.01 12.19 12.16
C GLU A 99 -14.62 10.79 12.35
N THR A 100 -14.77 9.99 11.29
CA THR A 100 -15.15 8.57 11.42
C THR A 100 -14.03 7.70 11.96
N MET A 101 -12.75 8.05 11.72
CA MET A 101 -11.59 7.30 12.22
C MET A 101 -11.56 7.20 13.74
N ALA A 102 -11.97 8.26 14.44
CA ALA A 102 -12.09 8.25 15.89
C ALA A 102 -13.08 7.20 16.43
N ARG A 103 -14.00 6.70 15.59
CA ARG A 103 -14.98 5.66 15.91
C ARG A 103 -14.64 4.30 15.30
N GLY A 104 -13.43 4.12 14.77
CA GLY A 104 -13.00 2.88 14.14
C GLY A 104 -13.28 2.78 12.63
N GLY A 105 -13.68 3.88 11.99
CA GLY A 105 -13.78 3.96 10.52
C GLY A 105 -12.42 4.14 9.83
N LEU A 106 -12.37 3.87 8.52
CA LEU A 106 -11.18 4.05 7.70
C LEU A 106 -11.55 4.50 6.29
N LEU A 107 -10.78 5.43 5.73
CA LEU A 107 -10.85 5.76 4.30
C LEU A 107 -9.83 4.92 3.54
N PHE A 108 -10.31 3.92 2.80
CA PHE A 108 -9.51 3.02 2.00
C PHE A 108 -9.23 3.59 0.62
N HIS A 109 -7.98 3.52 0.22
CA HIS A 109 -7.57 3.57 -1.18
C HIS A 109 -7.81 2.20 -1.82
N GLY A 110 -9.03 2.00 -2.32
CA GLY A 110 -9.49 0.77 -2.95
C GLY A 110 -10.83 0.95 -3.65
N ALA A 111 -11.04 0.16 -4.70
CA ALA A 111 -12.28 0.11 -5.44
C ALA A 111 -13.33 -0.69 -4.66
N LEU A 112 -14.57 -0.20 -4.61
CA LEU A 112 -15.71 -0.91 -4.01
C LEU A 112 -16.53 -1.57 -5.11
N ALA A 113 -16.68 -2.89 -5.00
CA ALA A 113 -17.58 -3.68 -5.82
C ALA A 113 -18.77 -4.18 -5.00
N GLU A 114 -19.92 -4.28 -5.65
CA GLU A 114 -21.14 -4.87 -5.11
C GLU A 114 -21.47 -6.16 -5.85
N HIS A 115 -21.86 -7.17 -5.08
CA HIS A 115 -22.43 -8.41 -5.60
C HIS A 115 -23.50 -8.92 -4.64
N ARG A 116 -24.74 -9.03 -5.15
CA ARG A 116 -25.92 -9.50 -4.40
C ARG A 116 -26.14 -8.73 -3.09
N GLY A 117 -25.98 -7.40 -3.14
CA GLY A 117 -26.15 -6.49 -2.01
C GLY A 117 -25.00 -6.46 -1.01
N SER A 118 -23.94 -7.24 -1.21
CA SER A 118 -22.73 -7.24 -0.37
C SER A 118 -21.58 -6.46 -1.01
N GLY A 119 -20.76 -5.82 -0.18
CA GLY A 119 -19.62 -5.01 -0.59
C GLY A 119 -18.29 -5.76 -0.51
N PHE A 120 -17.42 -5.54 -1.49
CA PHE A 120 -16.10 -6.15 -1.61
C PHE A 120 -15.09 -5.08 -2.02
N ILE A 121 -14.03 -4.91 -1.24
CA ILE A 121 -12.99 -3.93 -1.53
C ILE A 121 -11.86 -4.60 -2.31
N MET A 122 -11.46 -4.01 -3.43
CA MET A 122 -10.23 -4.36 -4.15
C MET A 122 -9.20 -3.26 -3.94
N ALA A 123 -8.21 -3.55 -3.09
CA ALA A 123 -7.15 -2.63 -2.69
C ALA A 123 -5.79 -3.12 -3.22
N GLY A 124 -4.77 -2.27 -3.11
CA GLY A 124 -3.41 -2.60 -3.50
C GLY A 124 -2.62 -1.37 -3.94
N PRO A 125 -1.30 -1.54 -4.18
CA PRO A 125 -0.42 -0.45 -4.58
C PRO A 125 -0.91 0.31 -5.81
N GLN A 126 -0.34 1.50 -6.04
CA GLN A 126 -0.57 2.21 -7.30
C GLN A 126 -0.15 1.34 -8.50
N ASP A 127 -0.84 1.47 -9.62
CA ASP A 127 -0.60 0.75 -10.88
C ASP A 127 -0.73 -0.79 -10.85
N VAL A 128 -1.12 -1.38 -9.72
CA VAL A 128 -1.37 -2.84 -9.66
C VAL A 128 -2.54 -3.28 -10.54
N GLY A 129 -3.43 -2.34 -10.90
CA GLY A 129 -4.55 -2.57 -11.82
C GLY A 129 -5.94 -2.52 -11.17
N LYS A 130 -6.13 -1.84 -10.03
CA LYS A 130 -7.43 -1.70 -9.33
C LYS A 130 -8.57 -1.25 -10.26
N SER A 131 -8.40 -0.14 -10.95
CA SER A 131 -9.41 0.38 -11.90
C SER A 131 -9.60 -0.53 -13.11
N THR A 132 -8.59 -1.32 -13.49
CA THR A 132 -8.72 -2.33 -14.54
C THR A 132 -9.51 -3.54 -14.06
N ALA A 133 -9.27 -4.01 -12.83
CA ALA A 133 -10.05 -5.09 -12.22
C ALA A 133 -11.51 -4.66 -12.03
N SER A 134 -11.74 -3.47 -11.48
CA SER A 134 -13.08 -2.90 -11.28
C SER A 134 -13.92 -2.85 -12.57
N ARG A 135 -13.31 -2.39 -13.68
CA ARG A 135 -13.97 -2.35 -15.01
C ARG A 135 -14.20 -3.72 -15.64
N ARG A 136 -13.47 -4.76 -15.21
CA ARG A 136 -13.58 -6.13 -15.75
C ARG A 136 -14.65 -6.96 -15.07
N LEU A 137 -15.21 -6.49 -13.95
CA LEU A 137 -16.29 -7.18 -13.25
C LEU A 137 -17.51 -7.34 -14.18
N PRO A 138 -17.93 -8.58 -14.49
CA PRO A 138 -19.11 -8.81 -15.32
C PRO A 138 -20.39 -8.73 -14.48
N SER A 139 -21.53 -8.52 -15.13
CA SER A 139 -22.84 -8.78 -14.48
C SER A 139 -22.85 -10.19 -13.85
N PRO A 140 -23.38 -10.37 -12.62
CA PRO A 140 -24.17 -9.42 -11.82
C PRO A 140 -23.34 -8.50 -10.89
N TRP A 141 -22.01 -8.51 -10.98
CA TRP A 141 -21.18 -7.57 -10.22
C TRP A 141 -21.39 -6.14 -10.70
N ARG A 142 -21.31 -5.19 -9.76
CA ARG A 142 -21.36 -3.75 -10.03
C ARG A 142 -20.17 -3.07 -9.39
N SER A 143 -19.43 -2.28 -10.16
CA SER A 143 -18.45 -1.36 -9.61
C SER A 143 -19.17 -0.12 -9.07
N LEU A 144 -18.96 0.22 -7.80
CA LEU A 144 -19.53 1.40 -7.15
C LEU A 144 -18.55 2.58 -7.13
N CYS A 145 -17.26 2.32 -6.91
CA CYS A 145 -16.18 3.32 -7.02
C CYS A 145 -14.82 2.65 -7.27
N ASP A 146 -13.82 3.45 -7.68
CA ASP A 146 -12.54 2.93 -8.19
C ASP A 146 -11.29 3.42 -7.44
N ASP A 147 -11.36 4.53 -6.68
CA ASP A 147 -10.22 5.04 -5.92
C ASP A 147 -10.42 4.88 -4.41
N MET A 148 -11.52 5.41 -3.88
CA MET A 148 -11.68 5.59 -2.43
C MET A 148 -12.96 4.93 -1.94
N THR A 149 -12.88 4.28 -0.78
CA THR A 149 -14.01 3.64 -0.10
C THR A 149 -14.00 4.04 1.37
N LEU A 150 -15.09 4.61 1.88
CA LEU A 150 -15.21 4.91 3.31
C LEU A 150 -15.80 3.70 4.04
N VAL A 151 -15.05 3.11 4.95
CA VAL A 151 -15.48 2.00 5.78
C VAL A 151 -15.84 2.50 7.18
N VAL A 152 -17.01 2.11 7.67
CA VAL A 152 -17.50 2.48 9.02
C VAL A 152 -17.97 1.23 9.77
N PRO A 153 -17.74 1.13 11.09
CA PRO A 153 -18.27 0.04 11.90
C PRO A 153 -19.77 0.22 12.16
N ASP A 154 -20.52 -0.88 12.27
CA ASP A 154 -21.97 -0.85 12.57
C ASP A 154 -22.31 -0.87 14.07
N GLY A 155 -21.29 -0.85 14.94
CA GLY A 155 -21.44 -0.97 16.39
C GLY A 155 -21.80 -2.37 16.90
N ARG A 156 -22.03 -3.35 16.02
CA ARG A 156 -22.38 -4.75 16.30
C ARG A 156 -21.27 -5.73 15.91
N GLY A 157 -20.10 -5.22 15.58
CA GLY A 157 -18.93 -6.00 15.15
C GLY A 157 -18.85 -6.21 13.63
N GLY A 158 -19.81 -5.70 12.86
CA GLY A 158 -19.78 -5.64 11.41
C GLY A 158 -19.26 -4.31 10.88
N PHE A 159 -19.08 -4.25 9.56
CA PHE A 159 -18.60 -3.06 8.85
C PHE A 159 -19.43 -2.81 7.59
N TRP A 160 -19.60 -1.54 7.26
CA TRP A 160 -20.22 -1.07 6.03
C TRP A 160 -19.21 -0.30 5.20
N ALA A 161 -19.29 -0.46 3.88
CA ALA A 161 -18.47 0.23 2.91
C ALA A 161 -19.36 1.19 2.09
N HIS A 162 -19.07 2.48 2.18
CA HIS A 162 -19.64 3.53 1.37
C HIS A 162 -18.76 3.76 0.14
N PRO A 163 -19.33 3.82 -1.08
CA PRO A 163 -18.58 4.32 -2.21
C PRO A 163 -18.18 5.77 -1.92
N TRP A 164 -16.92 6.10 -2.19
CA TRP A 164 -16.41 7.46 -2.05
C TRP A 164 -15.96 7.98 -3.42
N PRO A 165 -15.96 9.30 -3.67
CA PRO A 165 -15.63 9.82 -4.99
C PRO A 165 -14.28 9.36 -5.51
N THR A 166 -14.25 8.96 -6.79
CA THR A 166 -13.02 8.64 -7.53
C THR A 166 -12.39 9.94 -8.03
N TRP A 167 -11.68 10.65 -7.15
CA TRP A 167 -11.09 11.96 -7.45
C TRP A 167 -10.17 11.95 -8.68
N SER A 168 -9.53 10.81 -8.99
CA SER A 168 -8.67 10.67 -10.18
C SER A 168 -9.42 10.94 -11.49
N ARG A 169 -10.75 10.78 -11.54
CA ARG A 169 -11.56 11.03 -12.75
C ARG A 169 -11.74 12.50 -13.09
N PHE A 170 -11.45 13.41 -12.16
CA PHE A 170 -11.48 14.84 -12.41
C PHE A 170 -10.10 15.39 -12.83
N LEU A 171 -9.05 14.58 -12.71
CA LEU A 171 -7.70 14.95 -13.11
C LEU A 171 -7.59 14.91 -14.65
N TYR A 172 -6.68 15.73 -15.20
CA TYR A 172 -6.35 15.78 -16.64
C TYR A 172 -7.56 15.99 -17.55
N ASN A 173 -8.50 16.87 -17.15
CA ASN A 173 -9.77 17.10 -17.86
C ASN A 173 -10.58 15.81 -18.05
N GLY A 174 -10.48 14.89 -17.09
CA GLY A 174 -11.24 13.66 -17.10
C GLY A 174 -12.76 13.92 -17.01
N PRO A 175 -13.57 12.90 -17.30
CA PRO A 175 -15.03 13.04 -17.43
C PRO A 175 -15.74 13.36 -16.10
N GLY A 176 -15.02 13.39 -14.98
CA GLY A 176 -15.62 13.50 -13.65
C GLY A 176 -16.53 12.32 -13.32
N GLY A 177 -17.50 12.56 -12.45
CA GLY A 177 -18.51 11.57 -12.07
C GLY A 177 -19.38 12.03 -10.91
N SER A 178 -20.36 11.19 -10.57
CA SER A 178 -21.17 11.31 -9.37
C SER A 178 -21.29 9.92 -8.72
N TRP A 179 -21.23 9.89 -7.38
CA TRP A 179 -21.27 8.69 -6.58
C TRP A 179 -22.35 8.85 -5.53
N VAL A 180 -23.30 7.92 -5.48
CA VAL A 180 -24.32 7.90 -4.41
C VAL A 180 -23.66 7.36 -3.15
N VAL A 181 -22.97 8.23 -2.41
CA VAL A 181 -22.14 7.82 -1.27
C VAL A 181 -22.96 7.22 -0.13
N GLU A 182 -24.26 7.50 -0.06
CA GLU A 182 -25.18 6.92 0.92
C GLU A 182 -25.57 5.46 0.59
N ASP A 183 -25.27 4.94 -0.60
CA ASP A 183 -25.55 3.54 -1.01
C ASP A 183 -24.51 2.56 -0.44
N ALA A 184 -24.40 2.52 0.88
CA ALA A 184 -23.47 1.65 1.59
C ALA A 184 -23.82 0.17 1.45
N LYS A 185 -22.80 -0.69 1.46
CA LYS A 185 -22.96 -2.16 1.44
C LYS A 185 -22.31 -2.80 2.67
N PRO A 186 -22.90 -3.86 3.25
CA PRO A 186 -22.22 -4.66 4.28
C PRO A 186 -20.92 -5.20 3.69
N LEU A 187 -19.80 -4.89 4.33
CA LEU A 187 -18.49 -5.28 3.84
C LEU A 187 -18.22 -6.74 4.19
N ARG A 188 -17.97 -7.56 3.17
CA ARG A 188 -17.80 -9.02 3.33
C ARG A 188 -16.36 -9.50 3.17
N ALA A 189 -15.55 -8.82 2.36
CA ALA A 189 -14.13 -9.16 2.23
C ALA A 189 -13.31 -7.99 1.66
N ILE A 190 -12.01 -8.04 1.92
CA ILE A 190 -10.99 -7.14 1.34
C ILE A 190 -10.00 -7.98 0.54
N PHE A 191 -9.76 -7.58 -0.72
CA PHE A 191 -8.86 -8.25 -1.64
C PHE A 191 -7.69 -7.33 -2.01
N PHE A 192 -6.49 -7.71 -1.60
CA PHE A 192 -5.24 -7.06 -2.00
C PHE A 192 -4.75 -7.63 -3.32
N LEU A 193 -4.84 -6.82 -4.38
CA LEU A 193 -4.45 -7.20 -5.73
C LEU A 193 -2.95 -7.39 -5.83
N ASP A 194 -2.55 -8.42 -6.57
CA ASP A 194 -1.19 -8.66 -7.00
C ASP A 194 -1.20 -9.27 -8.41
N GLN A 195 -0.32 -8.83 -9.30
CA GLN A 195 -0.33 -9.30 -10.68
C GLN A 195 0.31 -10.67 -10.81
N ALA A 196 -0.37 -11.60 -11.48
CA ALA A 196 0.13 -12.96 -11.67
C ALA A 196 -0.24 -13.54 -13.03
N PRO A 197 0.44 -14.60 -13.50
CA PRO A 197 0.07 -15.27 -14.75
C PRO A 197 -1.29 -15.96 -14.72
N PHE A 198 -1.82 -16.28 -13.54
CA PHE A 198 -3.09 -16.98 -13.33
C PHE A 198 -3.82 -16.41 -12.13
N ASP A 199 -5.14 -16.46 -12.15
CA ASP A 199 -5.94 -15.98 -11.02
C ASP A 199 -5.86 -16.96 -9.86
N ARG A 200 -5.58 -16.44 -8.66
CA ARG A 200 -5.49 -17.22 -7.43
C ARG A 200 -5.92 -16.38 -6.26
N LEU A 201 -6.52 -17.02 -5.27
CA LEU A 201 -6.86 -16.39 -4.01
C LEU A 201 -6.10 -17.06 -2.87
N GLU A 202 -5.51 -16.25 -1.99
CA GLU A 202 -4.77 -16.71 -0.81
C GLU A 202 -5.23 -15.90 0.41
N PRO A 203 -5.70 -16.53 1.50
CA PRO A 203 -6.13 -15.78 2.67
C PRO A 203 -4.95 -15.14 3.41
N ILE A 204 -5.19 -13.97 4.00
CA ILE A 204 -4.23 -13.22 4.81
C ILE A 204 -4.78 -13.09 6.22
N TYR A 205 -3.95 -13.34 7.22
CA TYR A 205 -4.37 -13.38 8.62
C TYR A 205 -3.53 -12.47 9.52
N GLY A 206 -4.10 -12.16 10.69
CA GLY A 206 -3.41 -11.54 11.81
C GLY A 206 -2.77 -10.19 11.47
N THR A 207 -1.52 -10.01 11.90
CA THR A 207 -0.80 -8.75 11.74
C THR A 207 -0.54 -8.37 10.29
N HIS A 208 -0.41 -9.34 9.38
CA HIS A 208 -0.20 -9.06 7.96
C HIS A 208 -1.46 -8.45 7.32
N ALA A 209 -2.64 -8.96 7.67
CA ALA A 209 -3.91 -8.37 7.23
C ALA A 209 -4.06 -6.94 7.76
N THR A 210 -3.75 -6.73 9.05
CA THR A 210 -3.78 -5.39 9.67
C THR A 210 -2.83 -4.41 8.97
N ALA A 211 -1.61 -4.84 8.64
CA ALA A 211 -0.61 -3.98 8.00
C ALA A 211 -1.04 -3.52 6.60
N LEU A 212 -1.55 -4.45 5.78
CA LEU A 212 -2.02 -4.12 4.44
C LEU A 212 -3.27 -3.22 4.47
N THR A 213 -4.17 -3.48 5.42
CA THR A 213 -5.34 -2.65 5.69
C THR A 213 -4.93 -1.23 6.09
N LEU A 214 -3.96 -1.09 7.01
CA LEU A 214 -3.44 0.21 7.40
C LEU A 214 -2.75 0.93 6.23
N GLN A 215 -1.95 0.23 5.45
CA GLN A 215 -1.28 0.78 4.26
C GLN A 215 -2.29 1.30 3.24
N SER A 216 -3.41 0.61 3.04
CA SER A 216 -4.47 1.10 2.15
C SER A 216 -5.23 2.30 2.70
N ALA A 217 -5.10 2.63 3.98
CA ALA A 217 -5.64 3.85 4.57
C ALA A 217 -4.57 4.95 4.77
N GLU A 218 -3.37 4.76 4.22
CA GLU A 218 -2.24 5.67 4.43
C GLU A 218 -2.49 7.06 3.84
N GLU A 219 -3.21 7.17 2.72
CA GLU A 219 -3.39 8.45 2.03
C GLU A 219 -3.99 9.53 2.93
N LEU A 220 -5.09 9.23 3.63
CA LEU A 220 -5.70 10.13 4.61
C LEU A 220 -4.79 10.32 5.82
N THR A 221 -4.21 9.24 6.35
CA THR A 221 -3.38 9.29 7.56
C THR A 221 -2.15 10.18 7.35
N ARG A 222 -1.49 10.06 6.20
CA ARG A 222 -0.33 10.87 5.81
C ARG A 222 -0.69 12.33 5.64
N GLU A 223 -1.83 12.64 5.01
CA GLU A 223 -2.32 14.02 4.87
C GLU A 223 -2.54 14.67 6.25
N LEU A 224 -3.13 13.93 7.19
CA LEU A 224 -3.37 14.43 8.55
C LEU A 224 -2.07 14.59 9.35
N LEU A 225 -1.13 13.66 9.22
CA LEU A 225 0.18 13.74 9.89
C LEU A 225 0.97 14.98 9.43
N LEU A 226 0.85 15.39 8.17
CA LEU A 226 1.51 16.60 7.67
C LEU A 226 0.94 17.90 8.26
N GLN A 227 -0.25 17.87 8.86
CA GLN A 227 -0.87 19.01 9.53
C GLN A 227 -0.54 19.09 11.03
N LEU A 228 0.04 18.03 11.59
CA LEU A 228 0.41 17.97 13.00
C LEU A 228 1.86 18.44 13.17
N THR A 229 2.09 19.25 14.21
CA THR A 229 3.43 19.77 14.54
C THR A 229 4.04 19.07 15.75
N ASP A 230 3.21 18.42 16.58
CA ASP A 230 3.61 17.73 17.78
C ASP A 230 3.58 16.19 17.63
N VAL A 231 4.54 15.54 18.28
CA VAL A 231 4.75 14.09 18.21
C VAL A 231 3.63 13.34 18.93
N GLU A 232 3.06 13.90 20.00
CA GLU A 232 2.02 13.24 20.80
C GLU A 232 0.72 13.07 20.02
N SER A 233 0.22 14.13 19.39
CA SER A 233 -0.96 14.07 18.53
C SER A 233 -0.75 13.14 17.33
N ALA A 234 0.47 13.13 16.76
CA ALA A 234 0.83 12.19 15.70
C ALA A 234 0.78 10.73 16.18
N GLN A 235 1.27 10.44 17.39
CA GLN A 235 1.17 9.11 18.00
C GLN A 235 -0.28 8.70 18.27
N VAL A 236 -1.11 9.61 18.79
CA VAL A 236 -2.53 9.36 19.02
C VAL A 236 -3.27 9.06 17.71
N LEU A 237 -3.01 9.83 16.65
CA LEU A 237 -3.59 9.60 15.33
C LEU A 237 -3.17 8.24 14.76
N CYS A 238 -1.87 7.93 14.79
CA CYS A 238 -1.35 6.62 14.36
C CYS A 238 -1.96 5.46 15.16
N GLY A 239 -2.13 5.64 16.47
CA GLY A 239 -2.78 4.68 17.35
C GLY A 239 -4.24 4.43 16.96
N LYS A 240 -5.00 5.49 16.65
CA LYS A 240 -6.38 5.39 16.17
C LYS A 240 -6.47 4.68 14.82
N ALA A 241 -5.62 5.05 13.86
CA ALA A 241 -5.57 4.42 12.54
C ALA A 241 -5.22 2.92 12.64
N LEU A 242 -4.21 2.58 13.45
CA LEU A 242 -3.81 1.19 13.69
C LEU A 242 -4.93 0.39 14.40
N GLY A 243 -5.58 0.98 15.39
CA GLY A 243 -6.71 0.38 16.09
C GLY A 243 -7.88 0.08 15.15
N ALA A 244 -8.27 1.05 14.32
CA ALA A 244 -9.30 0.88 13.30
C ALA A 244 -8.93 -0.19 12.27
N ALA A 245 -7.67 -0.19 11.81
CA ALA A 245 -7.17 -1.19 10.86
C ALA A 245 -7.19 -2.60 11.43
N LYS A 246 -6.76 -2.75 12.69
CA LYS A 246 -6.80 -4.04 13.40
C LYS A 246 -8.23 -4.51 13.60
N GLY A 247 -9.13 -3.64 14.02
CA GLY A 247 -10.55 -3.96 14.20
C GLY A 247 -11.18 -4.47 12.92
N LEU A 248 -10.97 -3.75 11.81
CA LEU A 248 -11.47 -4.14 10.50
C LEU A 248 -10.86 -5.46 10.00
N ALA A 249 -9.53 -5.62 10.05
CA ALA A 249 -8.85 -6.83 9.59
C ALA A 249 -9.15 -8.07 10.43
N THR A 250 -9.64 -7.89 11.67
CA THR A 250 -10.08 -8.99 12.55
C THR A 250 -11.51 -9.42 12.22
N ALA A 251 -12.39 -8.47 11.88
CA ALA A 251 -13.80 -8.74 11.64
C ALA A 251 -14.12 -9.12 10.19
N VAL A 252 -13.35 -8.60 9.23
CA VAL A 252 -13.59 -8.79 7.80
C VAL A 252 -12.49 -9.68 7.20
N PRO A 253 -12.85 -10.78 6.51
CA PRO A 253 -11.89 -11.61 5.78
C PRO A 253 -11.02 -10.82 4.81
N VAL A 254 -9.70 -11.08 4.85
CA VAL A 254 -8.71 -10.43 4.00
C VAL A 254 -7.99 -11.46 3.14
N TYR A 255 -7.78 -11.14 1.86
CA TYR A 255 -7.14 -12.04 0.90
C TYR A 255 -6.11 -11.31 0.03
N SER A 256 -5.09 -12.05 -0.43
CA SER A 256 -4.31 -11.67 -1.61
C SER A 256 -5.00 -12.26 -2.83
N LEU A 257 -5.43 -11.38 -3.74
CA LEU A 257 -6.03 -11.75 -5.00
C LEU A 257 -4.99 -11.60 -6.10
N LYS A 258 -4.44 -12.72 -6.54
CA LYS A 258 -3.57 -12.79 -7.70
C LYS A 258 -4.44 -12.63 -8.95
N VAL A 259 -4.16 -11.62 -9.77
CA VAL A 259 -4.95 -11.30 -10.96
C VAL A 259 -4.10 -11.40 -12.21
N SER A 260 -4.59 -12.16 -13.18
CA SER A 260 -4.07 -12.19 -14.54
C SER A 260 -4.76 -11.15 -15.43
N LEU A 261 -4.09 -10.78 -16.52
CA LEU A 261 -4.55 -9.71 -17.40
C LEU A 261 -5.92 -10.00 -18.03
N ASP A 262 -6.17 -11.25 -18.42
CA ASP A 262 -7.38 -11.67 -19.16
C ASP A 262 -8.21 -12.74 -18.41
N GLY A 263 -7.81 -13.10 -17.19
CA GLY A 263 -8.51 -14.12 -16.40
C GLY A 263 -9.88 -13.69 -15.87
N ARG A 264 -10.50 -14.58 -15.11
CA ARG A 264 -11.82 -14.42 -14.50
C ARG A 264 -11.69 -14.43 -12.99
N PHE A 265 -10.92 -13.47 -12.48
CA PHE A 265 -10.59 -13.40 -11.05
C PHE A 265 -11.83 -13.31 -10.15
N TRP A 266 -12.95 -12.77 -10.64
CA TRP A 266 -14.22 -12.70 -9.91
C TRP A 266 -14.76 -14.09 -9.57
N GLU A 267 -14.50 -15.12 -10.38
CA GLU A 267 -14.85 -16.52 -10.04
C GLU A 267 -14.11 -16.97 -8.77
N LYS A 268 -12.89 -16.45 -8.53
CA LYS A 268 -12.13 -16.72 -7.30
C LYS A 268 -12.64 -15.97 -6.10
N ILE A 269 -13.24 -14.79 -6.31
CA ILE A 269 -13.95 -14.08 -5.25
C ILE A 269 -15.24 -14.84 -4.91
N GLU A 270 -15.97 -15.32 -5.92
CA GLU A 270 -17.19 -16.13 -5.77
C GLU A 270 -16.96 -17.41 -4.97
N ASP A 271 -15.81 -18.08 -5.14
CA ASP A 271 -15.41 -19.28 -4.40
C ASP A 271 -15.38 -19.08 -2.86
N VAL A 272 -15.22 -17.84 -2.38
CA VAL A 272 -15.15 -17.51 -0.94
C VAL A 272 -16.34 -16.69 -0.44
N LEU A 273 -17.34 -16.46 -1.30
CA LEU A 273 -18.57 -15.83 -0.84
C LEU A 273 -19.29 -16.79 0.10
N PRO A 274 -19.86 -16.28 1.22
CA PRO A 274 -20.69 -17.12 2.07
C PRO A 274 -21.84 -17.70 1.24
N VAL A 275 -21.92 -19.03 1.19
CA VAL A 275 -22.97 -19.76 0.49
C VAL A 275 -24.24 -19.69 1.33
N GLY A 276 -25.17 -18.84 0.94
CA GLY A 276 -26.53 -18.81 1.51
C GLY A 276 -26.74 -17.79 2.62
N GLU A 277 -27.85 -17.07 2.47
CA GLU A 277 -28.53 -16.16 3.40
C GLU A 277 -27.93 -14.75 3.63
N LEU A 278 -28.64 -13.77 3.05
CA LEU A 278 -28.78 -12.43 3.64
C LEU A 278 -29.12 -12.60 5.12
N PRO A 279 -28.44 -11.93 6.07
CA PRO A 279 -28.80 -12.03 7.47
C PRO A 279 -30.23 -11.51 7.62
N ARG A 280 -31.15 -12.40 7.97
CA ARG A 280 -32.43 -11.98 8.55
C ARG A 280 -32.11 -11.27 9.85
N SER A 281 -32.75 -10.13 10.04
CA SER A 281 -32.74 -9.38 11.28
C SER A 281 -33.12 -10.29 12.45
N GLY A 282 -32.18 -10.50 13.36
CA GLY A 282 -32.40 -11.21 14.62
C GLY A 282 -32.16 -12.72 14.52
N GLU A 283 -31.01 -13.18 15.01
CA GLU A 283 -30.89 -14.20 16.08
C GLU A 283 -29.46 -14.78 16.16
N ASP A 284 -28.91 -14.70 17.37
CA ASP A 284 -27.88 -15.53 18.00
C ASP A 284 -26.83 -16.25 17.15
N SER A 285 -25.75 -15.52 16.83
CA SER A 285 -24.43 -16.14 16.65
C SER A 285 -23.75 -16.29 18.02
N ARG A 286 -23.84 -17.49 18.59
CA ARG A 286 -23.16 -17.86 19.85
C ARG A 286 -21.69 -17.42 19.81
N CYS A 287 -21.35 -16.51 20.71
CA CYS A 287 -20.00 -16.06 20.96
C CYS A 287 -19.08 -17.24 21.23
N ARG A 288 -18.15 -17.52 20.31
CA ARG A 288 -16.92 -18.21 20.68
C ARG A 288 -16.08 -17.19 21.44
N ALA A 289 -15.82 -17.47 22.71
CA ALA A 289 -15.11 -16.57 23.61
C ALA A 289 -13.82 -16.03 22.96
N PRO A 290 -13.52 -14.73 23.08
CA PRO A 290 -12.25 -14.20 22.64
C PRO A 290 -11.12 -14.91 23.39
N MET A 291 -10.14 -15.43 22.64
CA MET A 291 -8.89 -15.91 23.25
C MET A 291 -8.31 -14.76 24.09
N SER A 292 -8.08 -15.05 25.37
CA SER A 292 -7.53 -14.11 26.34
C SER A 292 -6.18 -13.56 25.87
N VAL A 293 -5.97 -12.29 26.19
CA VAL A 293 -4.81 -11.45 25.79
C VAL A 293 -3.51 -11.84 26.52
N GLU A 294 -3.47 -12.99 27.20
CA GLU A 294 -2.41 -13.36 28.14
C GLU A 294 -1.33 -14.29 27.57
N SER A 295 -1.35 -14.66 26.28
CA SER A 295 -0.31 -15.53 25.71
C SER A 295 0.81 -14.83 24.91
N PHE A 296 0.91 -13.50 24.92
CA PHE A 296 1.89 -12.76 24.11
C PHE A 296 3.18 -12.34 24.84
N MET A 297 3.40 -12.77 26.09
CA MET A 297 4.59 -12.42 26.87
C MET A 297 5.58 -13.59 27.04
N ALA A 298 5.51 -14.61 26.18
CA ALA A 298 6.39 -15.79 26.29
C ALA A 298 7.65 -15.74 25.42
N ASP A 299 7.79 -14.80 24.49
CA ASP A 299 9.00 -14.67 23.67
C ASP A 299 9.48 -13.21 23.69
N ASP A 300 10.72 -12.98 24.12
CA ASP A 300 11.44 -11.70 24.18
C ASP A 300 11.71 -11.06 22.79
N THR A 301 10.83 -11.27 21.80
CA THR A 301 11.03 -10.90 20.39
C THR A 301 10.10 -9.76 19.97
N LEU A 302 10.68 -8.63 19.56
CA LEU A 302 9.97 -7.48 19.02
C LEU A 302 9.60 -7.70 17.55
N ARG A 303 8.40 -7.27 17.13
CA ARG A 303 7.97 -7.33 15.72
C ARG A 303 7.97 -5.94 15.09
N VAL A 304 8.68 -5.78 13.98
CA VAL A 304 8.86 -4.50 13.27
C VAL A 304 8.50 -4.66 11.80
N VAL A 305 7.80 -3.70 11.19
CA VAL A 305 7.49 -3.74 9.76
C VAL A 305 8.57 -2.98 8.99
N CYS A 306 9.14 -3.61 7.97
CA CYS A 306 10.11 -2.98 7.07
C CYS A 306 9.38 -2.11 6.05
N THR A 307 9.59 -0.80 6.13
CA THR A 307 9.09 0.20 5.17
C THR A 307 10.23 0.77 4.35
N GLY A 308 10.04 0.96 3.04
CA GLY A 308 11.03 1.52 2.13
C GLY A 308 11.90 0.51 1.40
N THR A 309 12.72 1.02 0.47
CA THR A 309 13.49 0.21 -0.48
C THR A 309 14.98 0.10 -0.14
N SER A 310 15.43 0.68 0.97
CA SER A 310 16.85 0.77 1.35
C SER A 310 17.51 -0.60 1.59
N MET A 311 16.72 -1.61 1.95
CA MET A 311 17.20 -2.98 2.18
C MET A 311 16.95 -3.94 1.01
N SER A 312 16.44 -3.46 -0.13
CA SER A 312 16.20 -4.31 -1.30
C SER A 312 17.51 -4.85 -1.90
N PRO A 313 17.60 -6.16 -2.24
CA PRO A 313 16.55 -7.18 -2.26
C PRO A 313 16.42 -8.02 -0.97
N THR A 314 17.25 -7.77 0.03
CA THR A 314 17.28 -8.60 1.23
C THR A 314 15.96 -8.53 2.00
N LEU A 315 15.43 -7.31 2.09
CA LEU A 315 14.10 -7.03 2.61
C LEU A 315 13.37 -6.15 1.58
N GLU A 316 12.08 -6.37 1.42
CA GLU A 316 11.19 -5.56 0.58
C GLU A 316 10.02 -5.07 1.43
N GLU A 317 9.38 -4.00 0.97
CA GLU A 317 8.19 -3.50 1.61
C GLU A 317 6.96 -4.29 1.11
N PRO A 318 6.07 -4.81 1.98
CA PRO A 318 6.12 -4.82 3.45
C PRO A 318 6.57 -6.18 4.03
N ASP A 319 7.83 -6.30 4.44
CA ASP A 319 8.33 -7.48 5.19
C ASP A 319 8.14 -7.30 6.70
N LEU A 320 7.58 -8.31 7.38
CA LEU A 320 7.49 -8.36 8.85
C LEU A 320 8.78 -8.93 9.42
N LEU A 321 9.40 -8.21 10.35
CA LEU A 321 10.69 -8.54 10.95
C LEU A 321 10.51 -8.97 12.40
N GLU A 322 11.21 -10.03 12.78
CA GLU A 322 11.38 -10.41 14.18
C GLU A 322 12.76 -9.97 14.67
N VAL A 323 12.74 -9.08 15.64
CA VAL A 323 13.89 -8.38 16.20
C VAL A 323 14.13 -8.89 17.61
N GLU A 324 15.28 -9.51 17.82
CA GLU A 324 15.72 -9.98 19.13
C GLU A 324 16.54 -8.86 19.79
N PRO A 325 16.17 -8.40 21.01
CA PRO A 325 17.00 -7.48 21.78
C PRO A 325 18.41 -8.05 21.94
N CYS A 326 19.43 -7.24 21.70
CA CYS A 326 20.81 -7.71 21.82
C CYS A 326 21.70 -6.69 22.52
N GLY A 327 22.44 -7.14 23.54
CA GLY A 327 23.53 -6.38 24.12
C GLY A 327 24.69 -6.22 23.12
N THR A 328 25.37 -5.08 23.17
CA THR A 328 26.36 -4.72 22.14
C THR A 328 27.62 -5.56 22.03
N ALA A 329 27.89 -6.43 23.00
CA ALA A 329 28.98 -7.40 22.89
C ALA A 329 28.70 -8.49 21.83
N ALA A 330 27.49 -8.58 21.28
CA ALA A 330 27.06 -9.65 20.38
C ALA A 330 26.89 -9.26 18.89
N LEU A 331 27.06 -7.98 18.53
CA LEU A 331 26.87 -7.49 17.15
C LEU A 331 28.12 -7.70 16.30
N ARG A 332 27.93 -8.23 15.10
CA ARG A 332 29.03 -8.50 14.15
C ARG A 332 28.79 -7.79 12.82
N PRO A 333 29.86 -7.36 12.12
CA PRO A 333 29.76 -6.93 10.72
C PRO A 333 29.00 -7.97 9.88
N GLY A 334 27.97 -7.50 9.19
CA GLY A 334 27.05 -8.31 8.38
C GLY A 334 25.71 -8.61 9.03
N ASP A 335 25.53 -8.38 10.34
CA ASP A 335 24.23 -8.47 10.99
C ASP A 335 23.28 -7.39 10.48
N VAL A 336 21.98 -7.67 10.44
CA VAL A 336 20.94 -6.67 10.17
C VAL A 336 20.35 -6.23 11.51
N VAL A 337 20.37 -4.92 11.76
CA VAL A 337 19.94 -4.34 13.03
C VAL A 337 18.80 -3.36 12.82
N CYS A 338 17.91 -3.31 13.79
CA CYS A 338 16.89 -2.29 13.93
C CYS A 338 17.37 -1.29 15.00
N PHE A 339 17.36 0.00 14.69
CA PHE A 339 17.87 1.05 15.57
C PHE A 339 17.04 2.33 15.42
N LYS A 340 17.09 3.21 16.42
CA LYS A 340 16.57 4.57 16.29
C LYS A 340 17.70 5.48 15.81
N SER A 341 17.50 6.15 14.69
CA SER A 341 18.44 7.16 14.18
C SER A 341 18.56 8.30 15.19
N PRO A 342 19.77 8.62 15.71
CA PRO A 342 19.95 9.70 16.67
C PRO A 342 19.58 11.09 16.12
N GLY A 343 19.78 11.34 14.82
CA GLY A 343 19.48 12.63 14.21
C GLY A 343 17.99 12.82 13.86
N THR A 344 17.29 11.75 13.49
CA THR A 344 15.90 11.84 13.00
C THR A 344 14.85 11.22 13.91
N GLY A 345 15.26 10.43 14.90
CA GLY A 345 14.38 9.63 15.77
C GLY A 345 13.66 8.47 15.06
N LYS A 346 13.84 8.32 13.74
CA LYS A 346 13.17 7.28 12.95
C LYS A 346 13.75 5.90 13.25
N THR A 347 12.89 4.89 13.21
CA THR A 347 13.33 3.49 13.30
C THR A 347 13.84 3.05 11.93
N ILE A 348 15.11 2.66 11.88
CA ILE A 348 15.81 2.27 10.65
C ILE A 348 16.27 0.81 10.79
N VAL A 349 16.19 0.07 9.69
CA VAL A 349 16.68 -1.30 9.59
C VAL A 349 17.77 -1.38 8.55
N HIS A 350 19.03 -1.49 8.96
CA HIS A 350 20.16 -1.56 8.04
C HIS A 350 21.18 -2.62 8.46
N ARG A 351 22.09 -2.96 7.54
CA ARG A 351 23.14 -3.94 7.79
C ARG A 351 24.35 -3.28 8.42
N VAL A 352 24.88 -3.88 9.48
CA VAL A 352 26.14 -3.46 10.12
C VAL A 352 27.29 -3.70 9.14
N VAL A 353 28.00 -2.62 8.80
CA VAL A 353 29.18 -2.65 7.93
C VAL A 353 30.45 -2.79 8.76
N SER A 354 30.53 -2.09 9.88
CA SER A 354 31.67 -2.17 10.81
C SER A 354 31.24 -1.90 12.25
N VAL A 355 32.03 -2.44 13.18
CA VAL A 355 31.92 -2.20 14.62
C VAL A 355 33.30 -1.74 15.09
N GLY A 356 33.43 -0.47 15.47
CA GLY A 356 34.68 0.10 15.99
C GLY A 356 34.88 -0.20 17.48
N PRO A 357 36.13 -0.28 17.98
CA PRO A 357 36.39 -0.45 19.40
C PRO A 357 35.84 0.72 20.22
N ARG A 358 35.39 0.43 21.45
CA ARG A 358 35.08 1.45 22.46
C ARG A 358 36.40 2.07 22.92
N SER A 359 36.86 3.15 22.29
CA SER A 359 37.94 3.95 22.89
C SER A 359 37.31 4.96 23.84
N GLY A 360 37.30 4.63 25.13
CA GLY A 360 37.13 5.62 26.19
C GLY A 360 38.39 6.46 26.31
N VAL A 361 38.62 7.38 25.37
CA VAL A 361 39.50 8.56 25.51
C VAL A 361 39.00 9.60 24.51
N PHE A 362 38.66 10.80 24.99
CA PHE A 362 38.41 11.96 24.15
C PHE A 362 39.68 12.28 23.35
N GLY A 363 39.69 11.89 22.07
CA GLY A 363 40.77 12.20 21.15
C GLY A 363 40.20 12.39 19.75
N HIS A 364 40.20 13.64 19.27
CA HIS A 364 39.88 13.95 17.87
C HIS A 364 40.96 13.35 16.98
N ALA A 365 40.54 12.56 15.99
CA ALA A 365 41.38 12.23 14.85
C ALA A 365 41.60 13.51 14.00
N THR A 366 42.73 13.60 13.31
CA THR A 366 43.14 14.75 12.47
C THR A 366 42.19 15.06 11.29
N ASP A 367 41.12 14.28 11.13
CA ASP A 367 40.05 14.37 10.13
C ASP A 367 38.64 14.58 10.75
N GLY A 368 38.55 14.87 12.06
CA GLY A 368 37.30 15.31 12.71
C GLY A 368 36.23 14.23 12.92
N ARG A 369 36.52 12.94 12.67
CA ARG A 369 35.54 11.84 12.77
C ARG A 369 35.68 11.06 14.09
N PRO A 370 34.58 10.75 14.81
CA PRO A 370 34.63 9.97 16.05
C PRO A 370 35.10 8.53 15.78
N ARG A 371 36.01 8.01 16.62
CA ARG A 371 36.74 6.75 16.42
C ARG A 371 36.08 5.49 16.99
N GLY A 372 34.88 5.55 17.56
CA GLY A 372 34.18 4.38 18.11
C GLY A 372 32.68 4.38 17.82
N GLY A 373 32.14 3.25 17.36
CA GLY A 373 30.71 3.04 17.15
C GLY A 373 30.37 2.04 16.03
N ILE A 374 29.08 1.81 15.84
CA ILE A 374 28.53 0.86 14.86
C ILE A 374 28.14 1.65 13.61
N ARG A 375 28.66 1.25 12.45
CA ARG A 375 28.25 1.82 11.16
C ARG A 375 27.31 0.88 10.45
N THR A 376 26.23 1.42 9.91
CA THR A 376 25.22 0.68 9.18
C THR A 376 25.13 1.15 7.73
N ARG A 377 24.52 0.33 6.89
CA ARG A 377 24.17 0.67 5.51
C ARG A 377 22.99 -0.16 5.03
N GLY A 378 22.05 0.47 4.34
CA GLY A 378 21.03 -0.25 3.57
C GLY A 378 21.63 -1.09 2.43
N ASP A 379 21.17 -2.32 2.23
CA ASP A 379 21.70 -3.19 1.16
C ASP A 379 21.53 -2.62 -0.27
N ASN A 380 20.58 -1.69 -0.43
CA ASN A 380 20.33 -0.88 -1.63
C ASN A 380 20.91 0.54 -1.54
N ASN A 381 21.69 0.90 -0.53
CA ASN A 381 22.30 2.22 -0.43
C ASN A 381 23.72 2.20 -1.03
N PRO A 382 24.12 3.23 -1.81
CA PRO A 382 25.47 3.30 -2.40
C PRO A 382 26.56 3.61 -1.36
N VAL A 383 26.22 4.35 -0.31
CA VAL A 383 27.12 4.87 0.70
C VAL A 383 26.67 4.34 2.07
N ASP A 384 27.61 4.21 3.00
CA ASP A 384 27.30 3.87 4.40
C ASP A 384 26.52 5.03 5.05
N ASP A 385 25.75 4.75 6.10
CA ASP A 385 25.00 5.79 6.80
C ASP A 385 25.98 6.76 7.49
N ASP A 386 25.67 8.06 7.45
CA ASP A 386 26.54 9.11 8.02
C ASP A 386 26.57 9.05 9.56
N GLU A 387 25.52 8.51 10.17
CA GLU A 387 25.37 8.38 11.62
C GLU A 387 26.19 7.20 12.17
N VAL A 388 27.01 7.47 13.18
CA VAL A 388 27.75 6.44 13.92
C VAL A 388 26.94 6.08 15.17
N LEU A 389 26.36 4.88 15.18
CA LEU A 389 25.46 4.44 16.22
C LEU A 389 26.19 4.00 17.48
N GLN A 390 25.62 4.33 18.62
CA GLN A 390 26.03 3.82 19.91
C GLN A 390 25.20 2.59 20.31
N PRO A 391 25.73 1.78 21.23
CA PRO A 391 25.02 0.66 21.82
C PRO A 391 23.59 0.86 22.27
N GLY A 392 23.29 2.03 22.86
CA GLY A 392 21.94 2.35 23.33
C GLY A 392 20.95 2.66 22.20
N ASP A 393 21.43 2.94 20.99
CA ASP A 393 20.59 3.31 19.85
C ASP A 393 20.00 2.06 19.16
N ILE A 394 20.61 0.88 19.39
CA ILE A 394 20.20 -0.38 18.80
C ILE A 394 19.00 -0.96 19.57
N ILE A 395 17.87 -1.11 18.87
CA ILE A 395 16.67 -1.77 19.40
C ILE A 395 16.92 -3.29 19.46
N GLY A 396 17.52 -3.85 18.41
CA GLY A 396 17.90 -5.27 18.39
C GLY A 396 18.33 -5.77 17.01
N ARG A 397 18.63 -7.07 16.94
CA ARG A 397 19.05 -7.74 15.70
C ARG A 397 17.88 -8.44 15.03
N VAL A 398 17.75 -8.24 13.72
CA VAL A 398 16.75 -8.93 12.90
C VAL A 398 17.17 -10.38 12.70
N ARG A 399 16.34 -11.33 13.17
CA ARG A 399 16.59 -12.77 13.04
C ARG A 399 15.83 -13.40 11.90
N THR A 400 14.55 -13.05 11.79
CA THR A 400 13.69 -13.58 10.74
C THR A 400 12.95 -12.44 10.06
N ALA A 401 12.65 -12.65 8.79
CA ALA A 401 11.80 -11.80 8.00
C ALA A 401 10.71 -12.65 7.36
N GLN A 402 9.55 -12.07 7.16
CA GLN A 402 8.39 -12.72 6.60
C GLN A 402 7.77 -11.85 5.51
N ARG A 403 7.53 -12.44 4.35
CA ARG A 403 6.83 -11.86 3.19
C ARG A 403 5.67 -12.76 2.83
N GLY A 404 4.45 -12.30 3.09
CA GLY A 404 3.29 -13.19 2.97
C GLY A 404 3.42 -14.42 3.87
N ALA A 405 3.31 -15.61 3.28
CA ALA A 405 3.50 -16.89 3.98
C ALA A 405 4.98 -17.34 4.06
N TYR A 406 5.89 -16.69 3.33
CA TYR A 406 7.28 -17.09 3.28
C TYR A 406 8.07 -16.43 4.40
N ARG A 407 8.56 -17.24 5.36
CA ARG A 407 9.43 -16.82 6.45
C ARG A 407 10.84 -17.35 6.21
N TRP A 408 11.84 -16.48 6.30
CA TRP A 408 13.24 -16.86 6.17
C TRP A 408 14.10 -16.24 7.26
N ARG A 409 15.24 -16.88 7.53
CA ARG A 409 16.23 -16.35 8.45
C ARG A 409 17.06 -15.27 7.74
N VAL A 410 17.13 -14.09 8.34
CA VAL A 410 17.99 -13.01 7.86
C VAL A 410 19.43 -13.36 8.22
N ARG A 411 20.28 -13.49 7.21
CA ARG A 411 21.67 -13.90 7.40
C ARG A 411 22.49 -12.73 7.96
N GLY A 412 23.15 -12.98 9.08
CA GLY A 412 24.12 -12.09 9.73
C GLY A 412 25.58 -12.50 9.50
N GLY A 413 26.52 -11.77 10.09
CA GLY A 413 27.95 -12.06 10.04
C GLY A 413 28.56 -12.13 8.62
N ARG A 414 29.57 -12.99 8.42
CA ARG A 414 30.27 -13.14 7.13
C ARG A 414 29.34 -13.48 5.95
N LEU A 415 28.30 -14.29 6.18
CA LEU A 415 27.30 -14.64 5.17
C LEU A 415 26.37 -13.47 4.83
N GLY A 416 26.08 -12.60 5.81
CA GLY A 416 25.37 -11.34 5.59
C GLY A 416 26.21 -10.32 4.81
N LEU A 417 27.52 -10.23 5.08
CA LEU A 417 28.43 -9.36 4.32
C LEU A 417 28.56 -9.75 2.85
N ALA A 418 28.45 -11.05 2.52
CA ALA A 418 28.50 -11.55 1.14
C ALA A 418 27.34 -11.04 0.27
N VAL A 419 26.27 -10.50 0.89
CA VAL A 419 25.15 -9.86 0.17
C VAL A 419 25.61 -8.55 -0.50
N LEU A 420 26.51 -7.79 0.13
CA LEU A 420 26.97 -6.49 -0.36
C LEU A 420 27.70 -6.54 -1.72
N PRO A 421 28.67 -7.45 -1.97
CA PRO A 421 29.27 -7.58 -3.30
C PRO A 421 28.27 -8.09 -4.36
N TRP A 422 27.30 -8.93 -3.98
CA TRP A 422 26.24 -9.38 -4.89
C TRP A 422 25.29 -8.26 -5.30
N THR A 423 24.86 -7.40 -4.37
CA THR A 423 24.00 -6.25 -4.70
C THR A 423 24.73 -5.23 -5.55
N ARG A 424 26.04 -5.02 -5.32
CA ARG A 424 26.91 -4.19 -6.19
C ARG A 424 27.05 -4.76 -7.59
N LEU A 425 27.27 -6.06 -7.73
CA LEU A 425 27.32 -6.73 -9.04
C LEU A 425 25.96 -6.62 -9.76
N ARG A 426 24.86 -6.88 -9.06
CA ARG A 426 23.49 -6.74 -9.60
C ARG A 426 23.18 -5.30 -10.01
N ARG A 427 23.61 -4.30 -9.23
CA ARG A 427 23.45 -2.87 -9.57
C ARG A 427 24.30 -2.49 -10.78
N ARG A 428 25.55 -2.98 -10.88
CA ARG A 428 26.36 -2.82 -12.09
C ARG A 428 25.64 -3.41 -13.29
N ILE A 429 25.18 -4.66 -13.22
CA ILE A 429 24.43 -5.31 -14.31
C ILE A 429 23.15 -4.52 -14.67
N ARG A 430 22.40 -4.01 -13.68
CA ARG A 430 21.19 -3.22 -13.89
C ARG A 430 21.48 -1.84 -14.48
N ASN A 431 22.54 -1.16 -14.07
CA ASN A 431 22.91 0.17 -14.57
C ASN A 431 23.74 0.09 -15.87
N SER A 432 24.32 -1.07 -16.18
CA SER A 432 24.98 -1.36 -17.46
C SER A 432 24.01 -1.40 -18.65
N THR A 433 22.68 -1.35 -18.42
CA THR A 433 21.69 -1.15 -19.49
C THR A 433 21.81 0.21 -20.18
N GLY A 434 22.54 1.17 -19.58
CA GLY A 434 22.88 2.46 -20.20
C GLY A 434 24.33 2.59 -20.69
N LEU A 435 25.19 1.60 -20.49
CA LEU A 435 26.65 1.69 -20.78
C LEU A 435 27.12 0.87 -21.98
N ILE A 436 26.27 0.05 -22.59
CA ILE A 436 26.58 -0.58 -23.86
C ILE A 436 25.93 0.29 -24.94
N PRO A 437 26.69 1.09 -25.71
CA PRO A 437 26.12 1.82 -26.83
C PRO A 437 25.34 0.83 -27.70
N HIS A 438 24.15 1.23 -28.16
CA HIS A 438 23.24 0.40 -28.94
C HIS A 438 23.97 -0.39 -30.06
N THR A 439 24.99 0.24 -30.65
CA THR A 439 25.91 -0.31 -31.66
C THR A 439 26.76 -1.48 -31.15
N LEU A 440 27.35 -1.38 -29.96
CA LEU A 440 28.18 -2.43 -29.36
C LEU A 440 27.32 -3.63 -28.91
N TYR A 441 26.07 -3.39 -28.48
CA TYR A 441 25.13 -4.44 -28.12
C TYR A 441 24.70 -5.27 -29.34
N HIS A 442 24.43 -4.63 -30.48
CA HIS A 442 24.14 -5.33 -31.74
C HIS A 442 25.37 -6.00 -32.34
N PHE A 443 26.55 -5.39 -32.19
CA PHE A 443 27.82 -6.00 -32.59
C PHE A 443 28.13 -7.27 -31.77
N LEU A 444 28.00 -7.22 -30.44
CA LEU A 444 28.17 -8.38 -29.57
C LEU A 444 27.07 -9.45 -29.77
N ALA A 445 25.85 -9.05 -30.12
CA ALA A 445 24.80 -10.00 -30.51
C ALA A 445 25.01 -10.60 -31.91
N GLY A 446 25.79 -9.94 -32.78
CA GLY A 446 26.17 -10.42 -34.11
C GLY A 446 27.41 -11.32 -34.15
N LEU A 447 28.21 -11.37 -33.07
CA LEU A 447 29.41 -12.21 -32.95
C LEU A 447 29.13 -13.69 -32.62
N GLY A 448 27.85 -14.10 -32.52
CA GLY A 448 27.43 -15.47 -32.21
C GLY A 448 27.15 -15.71 -30.71
N PRO A 449 26.38 -16.76 -30.36
CA PRO A 449 25.84 -16.94 -29.01
C PRO A 449 26.88 -17.38 -27.97
N PHE A 450 26.83 -16.79 -26.76
CA PHE A 450 27.58 -17.24 -25.58
C PHE A 450 27.03 -18.54 -24.94
N ASP A 451 26.13 -19.26 -25.62
CA ASP A 451 25.40 -20.42 -25.09
C ASP A 451 26.34 -21.58 -24.71
N ARG A 452 27.51 -21.69 -25.36
CA ARG A 452 28.52 -22.71 -25.03
C ARG A 452 29.13 -22.57 -23.63
N MET A 453 29.06 -21.39 -23.01
CA MET A 453 29.61 -21.14 -21.67
C MET A 453 28.55 -21.19 -20.54
N LEU A 454 27.28 -21.45 -20.85
CA LEU A 454 26.21 -21.46 -19.85
C LEU A 454 26.04 -22.84 -19.18
N PRO A 455 25.88 -22.89 -17.84
CA PRO A 455 25.50 -24.11 -17.14
C PRO A 455 24.16 -24.65 -17.66
N ALA A 456 23.97 -25.98 -17.66
CA ALA A 456 22.76 -26.63 -18.20
C ALA A 456 21.44 -26.10 -17.58
N SER A 457 21.46 -25.62 -16.34
CA SER A 457 20.31 -25.04 -15.64
C SER A 457 19.89 -23.65 -16.16
N LEU A 458 20.77 -22.96 -16.88
CA LEU A 458 20.54 -21.63 -17.45
C LEU A 458 20.40 -21.64 -18.98
N ARG A 459 20.42 -22.82 -19.60
CA ARG A 459 20.19 -22.94 -21.05
C ARG A 459 18.77 -22.52 -21.41
N PRO A 460 18.58 -21.66 -22.42
CA PRO A 460 17.26 -21.31 -22.92
C PRO A 460 16.50 -22.56 -23.36
N ARG A 461 15.26 -22.71 -22.87
CA ARG A 461 14.33 -23.76 -23.25
C ARG A 461 13.18 -23.15 -24.04
N LEU A 462 12.96 -23.66 -25.24
CA LEU A 462 11.77 -23.36 -26.02
C LEU A 462 10.60 -24.19 -25.51
N VAL A 463 9.50 -23.53 -25.13
CA VAL A 463 8.28 -24.20 -24.71
C VAL A 463 7.13 -23.76 -25.61
N ARG A 464 6.48 -24.74 -26.25
CA ARG A 464 5.28 -24.53 -27.04
C ARG A 464 4.05 -24.73 -26.17
N PHE A 465 3.33 -23.65 -25.93
CA PHE A 465 2.02 -23.67 -25.27
C PHE A 465 0.95 -23.82 -26.33
N ARG A 466 0.18 -24.92 -26.29
CA ARG A 466 -0.94 -25.15 -27.21
C ARG A 466 -2.23 -24.87 -26.46
N THR A 467 -2.93 -23.81 -26.83
CA THR A 467 -4.32 -23.53 -26.39
C THR A 467 -5.29 -23.94 -27.50
N ARG A 468 -6.58 -24.14 -27.19
CA ARG A 468 -7.60 -24.64 -28.15
C ARG A 468 -7.69 -23.83 -29.46
N HIS A 469 -7.23 -22.59 -29.49
CA HIS A 469 -7.27 -21.74 -30.69
C HIS A 469 -5.95 -21.07 -31.08
N ARG A 470 -4.85 -21.20 -30.31
CA ARG A 470 -3.52 -20.64 -30.65
C ARG A 470 -2.38 -21.47 -30.09
N ALA A 471 -1.34 -21.70 -30.90
CA ALA A 471 -0.03 -22.07 -30.39
C ALA A 471 0.72 -20.79 -30.00
N SER A 472 1.41 -20.78 -28.85
CA SER A 472 2.35 -19.72 -28.50
C SER A 472 3.72 -20.32 -28.16
N LEU A 473 4.77 -19.77 -28.75
CA LEU A 473 6.15 -20.18 -28.49
C LEU A 473 6.76 -19.19 -27.49
N LYS A 474 7.24 -19.70 -26.37
CA LYS A 474 7.93 -18.91 -25.34
C LYS A 474 9.31 -19.48 -25.11
N LEU A 475 10.26 -18.58 -24.86
CA LEU A 475 11.63 -18.90 -24.51
C LEU A 475 11.80 -18.68 -23.00
N LEU A 476 12.29 -19.69 -22.29
CA LEU A 476 12.46 -19.65 -20.84
C LEU A 476 13.90 -19.96 -20.42
N ILE A 477 14.39 -19.28 -19.39
CA ILE A 477 15.59 -19.69 -18.64
C ILE A 477 15.13 -20.02 -17.21
N GLY A 478 15.29 -21.28 -16.80
CA GLY A 478 14.71 -21.79 -15.56
C GLY A 478 13.19 -21.62 -15.53
N ARG A 479 12.69 -20.84 -14.54
CA ARG A 479 11.25 -20.50 -14.39
C ARG A 479 10.86 -19.14 -15.02
N ARG A 480 11.80 -18.41 -15.62
CA ARG A 480 11.57 -17.05 -16.14
C ARG A 480 11.39 -17.05 -17.66
N THR A 481 10.35 -16.39 -18.16
CA THR A 481 10.18 -16.12 -19.60
C THR A 481 11.12 -14.99 -20.03
N ILE A 482 12.03 -15.32 -20.95
CA ILE A 482 13.03 -14.40 -21.49
C ILE A 482 12.69 -13.92 -22.91
N GLY A 483 11.77 -14.59 -23.61
CA GLY A 483 11.28 -14.16 -24.91
C GLY A 483 9.99 -14.87 -25.33
N HIS A 484 9.32 -14.35 -26.36
CA HIS A 484 8.16 -14.97 -26.99
C HIS A 484 8.16 -14.71 -28.50
N TYR A 485 7.53 -15.59 -29.25
CA TYR A 485 7.35 -15.43 -30.69
C TYR A 485 6.10 -14.59 -30.98
N ASP A 486 6.25 -13.52 -31.74
CA ASP A 486 5.15 -12.70 -32.23
C ASP A 486 4.68 -13.25 -33.59
N PHE A 487 3.51 -13.90 -33.59
CA PHE A 487 2.91 -14.49 -34.80
C PHE A 487 2.45 -13.44 -35.81
N ARG A 488 2.18 -12.20 -35.40
CA ARG A 488 1.75 -11.13 -36.32
C ARG A 488 2.94 -10.59 -37.10
N ARG A 489 4.09 -10.49 -36.44
CA ARG A 489 5.32 -9.93 -37.02
C ARG A 489 6.29 -10.99 -37.54
N LYS A 490 6.00 -12.27 -37.28
CA LYS A 490 6.87 -13.42 -37.60
C LYS A 490 8.27 -13.29 -37.00
N GLU A 491 8.40 -12.63 -35.86
CA GLU A 491 9.69 -12.34 -35.23
C GLU A 491 9.74 -12.78 -33.77
N TRP A 492 10.95 -13.07 -33.29
CA TRP A 492 11.20 -13.38 -31.89
C TRP A 492 11.45 -12.11 -31.08
N HIS A 493 10.58 -11.84 -30.10
CA HIS A 493 10.78 -10.76 -29.16
C HIS A 493 11.48 -11.26 -27.89
N ILE A 494 12.78 -11.01 -27.79
CA ILE A 494 13.63 -11.41 -26.65
C ILE A 494 13.95 -10.19 -25.78
N ARG A 495 13.72 -10.30 -24.47
CA ARG A 495 14.02 -9.23 -23.51
C ARG A 495 15.53 -9.03 -23.39
N ARG A 496 15.99 -7.78 -23.32
CA ARG A 496 17.39 -7.48 -22.98
C ARG A 496 17.67 -7.93 -21.53
N PRO A 497 18.88 -8.42 -21.20
CA PRO A 497 20.04 -8.63 -22.06
C PRO A 497 20.06 -10.01 -22.75
N PHE A 498 19.00 -10.81 -22.65
CA PHE A 498 18.99 -12.24 -23.01
C PHE A 498 19.21 -12.54 -24.50
N ARG A 499 19.15 -11.53 -25.39
CA ARG A 499 19.51 -11.67 -26.80
C ARG A 499 20.98 -12.08 -27.03
N LEU A 500 21.88 -11.85 -26.05
CA LEU A 500 23.27 -12.30 -26.11
C LEU A 500 23.44 -13.81 -25.84
N LEU A 501 22.42 -14.42 -25.23
CA LEU A 501 22.44 -15.82 -24.77
C LEU A 501 21.62 -16.73 -25.69
N VAL A 502 21.00 -16.18 -26.73
CA VAL A 502 20.03 -16.87 -27.56
C VAL A 502 20.35 -16.56 -29.01
N ASP A 503 20.65 -17.61 -29.78
CA ASP A 503 20.74 -17.50 -31.22
C ASP A 503 19.33 -17.40 -31.80
N VAL A 504 18.95 -16.19 -32.22
CA VAL A 504 17.63 -15.92 -32.81
C VAL A 504 17.45 -16.65 -34.15
N GLN A 505 18.53 -16.85 -34.92
CA GLN A 505 18.46 -17.52 -36.22
C GLN A 505 18.31 -19.04 -36.09
N ALA A 506 18.78 -19.62 -34.97
CA ALA A 506 18.58 -21.03 -34.67
C ALA A 506 17.21 -21.35 -34.04
N LEU A 507 16.39 -20.34 -33.71
CA LEU A 507 15.05 -20.57 -33.17
C LEU A 507 14.09 -21.00 -34.30
N PRO A 508 13.22 -21.99 -34.07
CA PRO A 508 12.31 -22.44 -35.10
C PRO A 508 11.31 -21.35 -35.46
N GLU A 509 11.28 -21.00 -36.75
CA GLU A 509 10.16 -20.30 -37.36
C GLU A 509 9.01 -21.31 -37.55
N GLN A 510 7.77 -20.92 -37.24
CA GLN A 510 6.64 -21.72 -37.69
C GLN A 510 6.53 -21.56 -39.21
N LYS A 511 7.03 -22.56 -39.95
CA LYS A 511 6.42 -22.86 -41.25
C LYS A 511 4.96 -23.29 -41.00
N PRO A 512 4.02 -22.82 -41.84
CA PRO A 512 2.59 -23.00 -41.64
C PRO A 512 2.19 -24.46 -41.45
#